data_AF-A0A2E8N9W5-F1
#
_entry.id   AF-A0A2E8N9W5-F1
#
_cell.length_a   1.000
_cell.length_b   1.000
_cell.length_c   1.000
_cell.angle_alpha   90.00
_cell.angle_beta   90.00
_cell.angle_gamma   90.00
#
_symmetry.space_group_name_H-M   'P 1'
#
loop_
_entity.id
_entity.type
_entity.pdbx_description
1 polymer ?
#
loop_
_entity_poly.entity_id
_entity_poly.type
_entity_poly.pdbx_seq_one_letter_code
_entity_poly.pdbx_strand_id
1 'polypeptide(L)'
;MANGNGTGRRAGLDADDILDRALALVEAEGAAALTMRRLAAELGVATTSIYWHVGNRDDLVTAAIRRHGDRVARTPVDGDTPRQRVLHVARLIWQNSLEHREVTRLAAEHGASTLHARPLELAMARELEAAGVVGEAARD
;
A
#
# COMPACT_ATOMS: atom_id res chain seq x y z
N MET A 1 -14.83 -24.95 42.37
CA MET A 1 -13.38 -25.12 42.12
C MET A 1 -13.19 -26.10 40.97
N ALA A 2 -12.65 -25.63 39.85
CA ALA A 2 -11.83 -26.33 38.85
C ALA A 2 -11.85 -25.51 37.54
N ASN A 3 -10.66 -25.00 37.21
CA ASN A 3 -10.35 -24.08 36.13
C ASN A 3 -10.09 -24.88 34.83
N GLY A 4 -10.39 -24.29 33.67
CA GLY A 4 -10.18 -24.90 32.36
C GLY A 4 -9.86 -23.85 31.30
N ASN A 5 -8.68 -23.24 31.45
CA ASN A 5 -8.09 -22.26 30.54
C ASN A 5 -7.64 -22.94 29.24
N GLY A 6 -8.01 -22.38 28.08
CA GLY A 6 -7.52 -22.78 26.74
C GLY A 6 -8.64 -22.61 25.71
N THR A 7 -8.57 -21.75 24.71
CA THR A 7 -7.43 -21.23 23.98
C THR A 7 -7.79 -19.84 23.45
N GLY A 8 -7.12 -18.80 23.94
CA GLY A 8 -7.04 -17.54 23.23
C GLY A 8 -6.46 -17.85 21.85
N ARG A 9 -7.27 -17.66 20.82
CA ARG A 9 -6.87 -17.71 19.42
C ARG A 9 -5.58 -16.91 19.30
N ARG A 10 -4.44 -17.58 19.14
CA ARG A 10 -3.30 -17.00 18.46
C ARG A 10 -3.81 -16.76 17.04
N ALA A 11 -4.52 -15.65 16.83
CA ALA A 11 -4.71 -15.10 15.50
C ALA A 11 -3.27 -14.81 15.05
N GLY A 12 -2.74 -15.74 14.27
CA GLY A 12 -1.35 -15.69 13.83
C GLY A 12 -1.17 -14.35 13.16
N LEU A 13 -0.20 -13.58 13.63
CA LEU A 13 0.24 -12.37 12.99
C LEU A 13 0.43 -12.68 11.49
N ASP A 14 -0.40 -12.15 10.62
CA ASP A 14 -0.24 -12.31 9.17
C ASP A 14 0.64 -11.18 8.66
N ALA A 15 1.38 -11.44 7.57
CA ALA A 15 2.15 -10.42 6.89
C ALA A 15 1.24 -9.23 6.50
N ASP A 16 0.01 -9.51 6.05
CA ASP A 16 -0.96 -8.48 5.69
C ASP A 16 -1.34 -7.57 6.87
N ASP A 17 -1.57 -8.14 8.06
CA ASP A 17 -1.88 -7.36 9.27
C ASP A 17 -0.71 -6.47 9.68
N ILE A 18 0.53 -6.97 9.55
CA ILE A 18 1.74 -6.18 9.83
C ILE A 18 1.82 -5.00 8.87
N LEU A 19 1.57 -5.22 7.58
CA LEU A 19 1.64 -4.17 6.57
C LEU A 19 0.53 -3.12 6.75
N ASP A 20 -0.69 -3.55 7.07
CA ASP A 20 -1.80 -2.61 7.33
C ASP A 20 -1.54 -1.75 8.58
N ARG A 21 -0.97 -2.34 9.65
CA ARG A 21 -0.56 -1.57 10.83
C ARG A 21 0.64 -0.66 10.58
N ALA A 22 1.58 -1.07 9.73
CA ALA A 22 2.69 -0.22 9.32
C ALA A 22 2.18 1.02 8.56
N LEU A 23 1.25 0.85 7.61
CA LEU A 23 0.64 1.96 6.87
C LEU A 23 -0.14 2.89 7.81
N ALA A 24 -0.97 2.34 8.70
CA ALA A 24 -1.73 3.13 9.67
C ALA A 24 -0.81 3.95 10.60
N LEU A 25 0.32 3.37 11.04
CA LEU A 25 1.32 4.07 11.84
C LEU A 25 1.94 5.24 11.07
N VAL A 26 2.27 5.04 9.79
CA VAL A 26 2.83 6.08 8.93
C VAL A 26 1.83 7.21 8.71
N GLU A 27 0.56 6.90 8.50
CA GLU A 27 -0.49 7.90 8.33
C GLU A 27 -0.73 8.72 9.61
N ALA A 28 -0.67 8.08 10.78
CA ALA A 28 -0.95 8.73 12.06
C ALA A 28 0.23 9.53 12.61
N GLU A 29 1.45 9.00 12.49
CA GLU A 29 2.65 9.52 13.17
C GLU A 29 3.76 9.96 12.20
N GLY A 30 3.53 9.82 10.89
CA GLY A 30 4.47 10.19 9.83
C GLY A 30 5.48 9.10 9.48
N ALA A 31 6.15 9.27 8.34
CA ALA A 31 7.07 8.28 7.78
C ALA A 31 8.22 7.88 8.75
N ALA A 32 8.72 8.83 9.54
CA ALA A 32 9.81 8.60 10.48
C ALA A 32 9.42 7.72 11.68
N ALA A 33 8.13 7.60 12.00
CA ALA A 33 7.65 6.76 13.10
C ALA A 33 7.77 5.25 12.79
N LEU A 34 7.87 4.89 11.50
CA LEU A 34 7.97 3.50 11.06
C LEU A 34 9.35 2.92 11.36
N THR A 35 9.47 2.37 12.57
CA THR A 35 10.59 1.56 13.04
C THR A 35 10.09 0.19 13.46
N MET A 36 10.94 -0.83 13.32
CA MET A 36 10.59 -2.21 13.70
C MET A 36 10.16 -2.31 15.17
N ARG A 37 10.81 -1.53 16.06
CA ARG A 37 10.47 -1.48 17.49
C ARG A 37 9.12 -0.80 17.76
N ARG A 38 8.83 0.34 17.11
CA ARG A 38 7.53 1.03 17.27
C ARG A 38 6.40 0.17 16.75
N LEU A 39 6.60 -0.48 15.60
CA LEU A 39 5.63 -1.41 15.01
C LEU A 39 5.40 -2.65 15.89
N ALA A 40 6.46 -3.23 16.46
CA ALA A 40 6.36 -4.32 17.43
C ALA A 40 5.55 -3.92 18.68
N ALA A 41 5.79 -2.72 19.20
CA ALA A 41 5.02 -2.17 20.31
C ALA A 41 3.53 -1.96 19.94
N GLU A 42 3.27 -1.45 18.74
CA GLU A 42 1.91 -1.26 18.22
C GLU A 42 1.14 -2.59 18.08
N LEU A 43 1.83 -3.62 17.60
CA LEU A 43 1.27 -4.96 17.39
C LEU A 43 1.23 -5.81 18.67
N GLY A 44 1.89 -5.38 19.75
CA GLY A 44 2.00 -6.16 21.00
C GLY A 44 2.81 -7.46 20.84
N VAL A 45 3.78 -7.48 19.92
CA VAL A 45 4.60 -8.67 19.60
C VAL A 45 6.08 -8.39 19.77
N ALA A 46 6.90 -9.44 19.78
CA ALA A 46 8.35 -9.29 19.72
C ALA A 46 8.78 -8.86 18.30
N THR A 47 9.81 -8.01 18.20
CA THR A 47 10.35 -7.57 16.90
C THR A 47 10.78 -8.76 16.04
N THR A 48 11.32 -9.82 16.64
CA THR A 48 11.70 -11.06 15.96
C THR A 48 10.53 -11.72 15.25
N SER A 49 9.32 -11.66 15.81
CA SER A 49 8.11 -12.16 15.15
C SER A 49 7.83 -11.39 13.86
N ILE A 50 8.00 -10.07 13.85
CA ILE A 50 7.82 -9.26 12.64
C ILE A 50 8.86 -9.66 11.58
N TYR A 51 10.14 -9.74 11.95
CA TYR A 51 11.22 -10.13 11.02
C TYR A 51 10.94 -11.47 10.33
N TRP A 52 10.30 -12.43 11.02
CA TRP A 52 9.91 -13.71 10.43
C TRP A 52 8.90 -13.59 9.28
N HIS A 53 8.01 -12.59 9.31
CA HIS A 53 6.97 -12.42 8.29
C HIS A 53 7.41 -11.54 7.12
N VAL A 54 8.21 -10.50 7.40
CA VAL A 54 8.49 -9.45 6.42
C VAL A 54 9.95 -9.37 6.01
N GLY A 55 10.84 -10.18 6.58
CA GLY A 55 12.27 -10.02 6.37
C GLY A 55 12.75 -8.78 7.09
N ASN A 56 13.46 -7.88 6.40
CA ASN A 56 14.06 -6.71 7.03
C ASN A 56 13.16 -5.45 6.97
N ARG A 57 13.67 -4.31 7.47
CA ARG A 57 12.92 -3.04 7.47
C ARG A 57 12.63 -2.53 6.06
N ASP A 58 13.58 -2.67 5.14
CA ASP A 58 13.42 -2.18 3.77
C ASP A 58 12.44 -3.04 2.99
N ASP A 59 12.44 -4.36 3.24
CA ASP A 59 11.43 -5.30 2.73
C ASP A 59 10.03 -4.94 3.24
N LEU A 60 9.89 -4.64 4.54
CA LEU A 60 8.63 -4.17 5.15
C LEU A 60 8.13 -2.90 4.46
N VAL A 61 9.00 -1.88 4.33
CA VAL A 61 8.63 -0.61 3.71
C VAL A 61 8.20 -0.82 2.27
N THR A 62 8.98 -1.59 1.51
CA THR A 62 8.68 -1.92 0.11
C THR A 62 7.35 -2.64 -0.02
N ALA A 63 7.08 -3.63 0.82
CA ALA A 63 5.83 -4.38 0.80
C ALA A 63 4.63 -3.51 1.20
N ALA A 64 4.79 -2.61 2.17
CA ALA A 64 3.75 -1.69 2.61
C ALA A 64 3.37 -0.71 1.48
N ILE A 65 4.37 -0.11 0.81
CA ILE A 65 4.15 0.81 -0.32
C ILE A 65 3.46 0.08 -1.48
N ARG A 66 3.91 -1.13 -1.83
CA ARG A 66 3.28 -1.94 -2.88
C ARG A 66 1.82 -2.24 -2.54
N ARG A 67 1.56 -2.68 -1.30
CA ARG A 67 0.19 -2.97 -0.82
C ARG A 67 -0.71 -1.74 -0.91
N HIS A 68 -0.19 -0.56 -0.55
CA HIS A 68 -0.91 0.71 -0.70
C HIS A 68 -1.27 0.96 -2.17
N GLY A 69 -0.29 0.93 -3.07
CA GLY A 69 -0.53 1.09 -4.51
C GLY A 69 -1.54 0.09 -5.08
N ASP A 70 -1.47 -1.17 -4.66
CA ASP A 70 -2.42 -2.22 -5.06
C ASP A 70 -3.85 -1.94 -4.56
N ARG A 71 -4.01 -1.35 -3.36
CA ARG A 71 -5.32 -0.93 -2.85
C ARG A 71 -5.91 0.18 -3.71
N VAL A 72 -5.12 1.18 -4.09
CA VAL A 72 -5.56 2.28 -4.95
C VAL A 72 -5.94 1.78 -6.34
N ALA A 73 -5.13 0.88 -6.91
CA ALA A 73 -5.38 0.30 -8.24
C ALA A 73 -6.63 -0.60 -8.30
N ARG A 74 -7.14 -1.06 -7.15
CA ARG A 74 -8.41 -1.81 -7.06
C ARG A 74 -9.64 -0.91 -6.94
N THR A 75 -9.47 0.39 -6.76
CA THR A 75 -10.60 1.33 -6.73
C THR A 75 -11.34 1.29 -8.08
N PRO A 76 -12.67 1.10 -8.09
CA PRO A 76 -13.44 1.08 -9.33
C PRO A 76 -13.24 2.37 -10.12
N VAL A 77 -12.93 2.23 -11.40
CA VAL A 77 -12.83 3.35 -12.32
C VAL A 77 -14.22 3.69 -12.84
N ASP A 78 -14.65 4.94 -12.67
CA ASP A 78 -15.96 5.41 -13.14
C ASP A 78 -15.83 6.30 -14.38
N GLY A 79 -16.82 6.21 -15.28
CA GLY A 79 -16.91 7.00 -16.50
C GLY A 79 -17.50 6.26 -17.72
N ASP A 80 -18.40 6.94 -18.43
CA ASP A 80 -19.11 6.38 -19.60
C ASP A 80 -18.25 6.31 -20.87
N THR A 81 -17.23 7.16 -20.95
CA THR A 81 -16.29 7.22 -22.08
C THR A 81 -14.88 6.84 -21.65
N PRO A 82 -14.04 6.30 -22.55
CA PRO A 82 -12.66 5.99 -22.21
C PRO A 82 -11.86 7.21 -21.71
N ARG A 83 -12.12 8.39 -22.28
CA ARG A 83 -11.54 9.66 -21.81
C ARG A 83 -11.92 9.97 -20.35
N GLN A 84 -13.19 9.75 -19.97
CA GLN A 84 -13.63 9.96 -18.59
C GLN A 84 -12.97 8.98 -17.63
N ARG A 85 -12.81 7.71 -18.02
CA ARG A 85 -12.13 6.69 -17.20
C ARG A 85 -10.64 7.00 -17.00
N VAL A 86 -9.92 7.42 -18.05
CA VAL A 86 -8.53 7.88 -17.93
C VAL A 86 -8.41 9.08 -16.98
N LEU A 87 -9.30 10.07 -17.12
CA LEU A 87 -9.33 11.23 -16.21
C LEU A 87 -9.69 10.83 -14.77
N HIS A 88 -10.54 9.82 -14.60
CA HIS A 88 -10.87 9.27 -13.29
C HIS A 88 -9.62 8.65 -12.64
N VAL A 89 -8.91 7.78 -13.35
CA VAL A 89 -7.66 7.17 -12.85
C VAL A 89 -6.65 8.27 -12.47
N ALA A 90 -6.44 9.27 -13.32
CA ALA A 90 -5.55 10.39 -13.02
C ALA A 90 -5.95 11.14 -11.73
N ARG A 91 -7.26 11.34 -11.50
CA ARG A 91 -7.77 11.96 -10.26
C ARG A 91 -7.57 11.07 -9.05
N LEU A 92 -7.83 9.76 -9.15
CA LEU A 92 -7.58 8.82 -8.05
C LEU A 92 -6.11 8.84 -7.63
N ILE A 93 -5.19 8.86 -8.58
CA ILE A 93 -3.75 8.96 -8.30
C ILE A 93 -3.45 10.25 -7.53
N TRP A 94 -3.97 11.38 -8.03
CA TRP A 94 -3.70 12.69 -7.45
C TRP A 94 -4.31 12.82 -6.04
N GLN A 95 -5.58 12.45 -5.87
CA GLN A 95 -6.28 12.48 -4.59
C GLN A 95 -5.60 11.60 -3.56
N ASN A 96 -5.28 10.36 -3.93
CA ASN A 96 -4.61 9.44 -3.03
C ASN A 96 -3.22 9.95 -2.60
N SER A 97 -2.46 10.57 -3.51
CA SER A 97 -1.16 11.16 -3.17
C SER A 97 -1.28 12.31 -2.17
N LEU A 98 -2.37 13.09 -2.24
CA LEU A 98 -2.64 14.17 -1.30
C LEU A 98 -3.13 13.66 0.06
N GLU A 99 -4.05 12.71 0.05
CA GLU A 99 -4.64 12.11 1.25
C GLU A 99 -3.60 11.33 2.05
N HIS A 100 -2.73 10.58 1.36
CA HIS A 100 -1.70 9.72 1.97
C HIS A 100 -0.30 10.30 1.78
N ARG A 101 -0.14 11.59 2.10
CA ARG A 101 1.12 12.33 1.93
C ARG A 101 2.31 11.65 2.61
N GLU A 102 2.11 11.08 3.79
CA GLU A 102 3.19 10.41 4.54
C GLU A 102 3.59 9.07 3.94
N VAL A 103 2.66 8.34 3.29
CA VAL A 103 2.98 7.14 2.52
C VAL A 103 3.76 7.49 1.26
N THR A 104 3.34 8.56 0.57
CA THR A 104 4.08 9.12 -0.58
C THR A 104 5.50 9.53 -0.18
N ARG A 105 5.63 10.18 0.98
CA ARG A 105 6.93 10.58 1.53
C ARG A 105 7.80 9.37 1.87
N LEU A 106 7.23 8.35 2.52
CA LEU A 106 7.93 7.11 2.82
C LEU A 106 8.48 6.47 1.54
N ALA A 107 7.69 6.44 0.47
CA ALA A 107 8.12 5.90 -0.83
C ALA A 107 9.26 6.72 -1.46
N ALA A 108 9.19 8.05 -1.39
CA ALA A 108 10.23 8.94 -1.88
C ALA A 108 11.55 8.76 -1.11
N GLU A 109 11.49 8.68 0.22
CA GLU A 109 12.67 8.53 1.10
C GLU A 109 13.39 7.19 0.87
N HIS A 110 12.70 6.15 0.39
CA HIS A 110 13.26 4.82 0.18
C HIS A 110 13.51 4.48 -1.30
N GLY A 111 13.44 5.46 -2.21
CA GLY A 111 13.63 5.25 -3.65
C GLY A 111 12.58 4.32 -4.29
N ALA A 112 11.46 4.12 -3.61
CA ALA A 112 10.37 3.21 -3.99
C ALA A 112 9.20 3.93 -4.68
N SER A 113 9.40 5.18 -5.11
CA SER A 113 8.39 5.97 -5.84
C SER A 113 7.87 5.26 -7.10
N THR A 114 8.74 4.51 -7.79
CA THR A 114 8.38 3.71 -8.97
C THR A 114 7.51 2.49 -8.62
N LEU A 115 7.65 1.94 -7.40
CA LEU A 115 6.83 0.81 -6.92
C LEU A 115 5.42 1.26 -6.51
N HIS A 116 5.24 2.51 -6.10
CA HIS A 116 3.93 3.12 -5.89
C HIS A 116 3.21 3.38 -7.22
N ALA A 117 3.93 3.84 -8.25
CA ALA A 117 3.35 4.21 -9.53
C ALA A 117 2.98 2.99 -10.39
N ARG A 118 3.69 1.85 -10.26
CA ARG A 118 3.55 0.72 -11.20
C ARG A 118 2.14 0.14 -11.32
N PRO A 119 1.39 -0.14 -10.23
CA PRO A 119 0.00 -0.59 -10.34
C PRO A 119 -0.91 0.45 -11.01
N LEU A 120 -0.64 1.74 -10.78
CA LEU A 120 -1.38 2.86 -11.35
C LEU A 120 -1.09 3.04 -12.85
N GLU A 121 0.16 2.87 -13.27
CA GLU A 121 0.56 2.83 -14.68
C GLU A 121 -0.17 1.71 -15.44
N LEU A 122 -0.24 0.52 -14.84
CA LEU A 122 -0.94 -0.62 -15.44
C LEU A 122 -2.45 -0.37 -15.53
N ALA A 123 -3.05 0.25 -14.52
CA ALA A 123 -4.46 0.67 -14.56
C ALA A 123 -4.71 1.70 -15.67
N MET A 124 -3.85 2.73 -15.77
CA MET A 124 -3.92 3.74 -16.82
C MET A 124 -3.75 3.15 -18.22
N ALA A 125 -2.77 2.25 -18.40
CA ALA A 125 -2.51 1.58 -19.67
C ALA A 125 -3.71 0.74 -20.13
N ARG A 126 -4.38 0.02 -19.22
CA ARG A 126 -5.62 -0.72 -19.53
C ARG A 126 -6.73 0.19 -20.01
N GLU A 127 -6.90 1.35 -19.39
CA GLU A 127 -7.93 2.31 -19.81
C GLU A 127 -7.62 2.96 -21.16
N LEU A 128 -6.34 3.27 -21.43
CA LEU A 128 -5.88 3.77 -22.72
C LEU A 128 -6.07 2.72 -23.83
N GLU A 129 -5.76 1.46 -23.55
CA GLU A 129 -5.99 0.35 -24.48
C GLU A 129 -7.49 0.17 -24.76
N ALA A 130 -8.34 0.21 -23.73
CA ALA A 130 -9.80 0.17 -23.87
C ALA A 130 -10.37 1.40 -24.60
N ALA A 131 -9.62 2.51 -24.66
CA ALA A 131 -9.93 3.69 -25.47
C ALA A 131 -9.56 3.55 -26.95
N GLY A 132 -8.88 2.46 -27.34
CA GLY A 132 -8.30 2.29 -28.66
C GLY A 132 -7.00 3.09 -28.87
N VAL A 133 -6.42 3.63 -27.80
CA VAL A 133 -5.13 4.35 -27.85
C VAL A 133 -4.01 3.33 -27.72
N VAL A 134 -3.45 2.91 -28.86
CA VAL A 134 -2.36 1.93 -28.95
C VAL A 134 -1.24 2.45 -29.84
N GLY A 135 0.00 1.98 -29.60
CA GLY A 135 1.14 2.29 -30.45
C GLY A 135 1.54 3.78 -30.45
N GLU A 136 1.90 4.32 -31.62
CA GLU A 136 2.36 5.72 -31.74
C GLU A 136 1.28 6.75 -31.39
N ALA A 137 -0.01 6.38 -31.48
CA ALA A 137 -1.12 7.24 -31.08
C ALA A 137 -1.18 7.54 -29.57
N ALA A 138 -0.37 6.84 -28.76
CA ALA A 138 -0.24 7.09 -27.31
C ALA A 138 0.89 8.09 -26.96
N ARG A 139 1.69 8.55 -27.93
CA ARG A 139 2.81 9.50 -27.70
C ARG A 139 2.40 10.97 -27.76
N ASP A 140 1.29 11.27 -28.43
CA ASP A 140 0.76 12.64 -28.64
C ASP A 140 -0.25 13.03 -27.54
#